data_AF-A0AA88MBC7-F1
#
_entry.id   AF-A0AA88MBC7-F1
#
_cell.length_a   1.000
_cell.length_b   1.000
_cell.length_c   1.000
_cell.angle_alpha   90.00
_cell.angle_beta   90.00
_cell.angle_gamma   90.00
#
_symmetry.space_group_name_H-M   'P 1'
#
loop_
_entity.id
_entity.type
_entity.pdbx_description
1 polymer ?
#
loop_
_entity_poly.entity_id
_entity_poly.type
_entity_poly.pdbx_seq_one_letter_code
_entity_poly.pdbx_strand_id
1 'polypeptide(L)'
;MDGPGHVFSYTSKDFVYDVCRINGRTDVTSRFDVALRCGWEEKMKLGLFRYHLGDLETRVLTGACGYISQLNIQRGIERRKPQEIRSIQQQFDPKLFNFNKINSAEILFEMHKAEQIYTGCAGKGTCATCVVIINVSPLEFGHCLLVPEPSRCHPQILTPLALQIGVESLFLSADPGFRVGFNSLGAFASVNHLHLHAYYLNHPLRIESARTEVIFPKKSLYRLVDFPKAFMFYTDGQDEAQAVTVCRLTDFLIERNIAHNVFMTRACDPDSDSEAQSSLRHGVRIFIWPRVTCFGAKEESAFNVALCELAGHLPFKNREDYERLDEDGVKAIVQRYLLSDEEFADLEKEIVANL
;
A
#
# COMPACT_ATOMS: atom_id res chain seq x y z
N MET A 1 -4.63 -29.31 -12.30
CA MET A 1 -4.35 -30.11 -11.09
C MET A 1 -4.05 -29.10 -10.02
N ASP A 2 -5.09 -28.74 -9.26
CA ASP A 2 -5.03 -27.74 -8.21
C ASP A 2 -4.25 -28.35 -7.04
N GLY A 3 -3.05 -27.82 -6.78
CA GLY A 3 -2.36 -28.10 -5.52
C GLY A 3 -3.22 -27.60 -4.35
N PRO A 4 -3.16 -28.22 -3.16
CA PRO A 4 -3.85 -27.69 -1.99
C PRO A 4 -3.32 -26.29 -1.72
N GLY A 5 -4.08 -25.26 -2.07
CA GLY A 5 -3.75 -23.88 -1.73
C GLY A 5 -3.62 -23.81 -0.21
N HIS A 6 -2.47 -23.40 0.30
CA HIS A 6 -2.31 -23.18 1.73
C HIS A 6 -3.34 -22.14 2.16
N VAL A 7 -4.22 -22.50 3.08
CA VAL A 7 -5.24 -21.59 3.63
C VAL A 7 -4.69 -20.97 4.90
N PHE A 8 -4.57 -19.64 4.92
CA PHE A 8 -4.29 -18.86 6.10
C PHE A 8 -5.60 -18.34 6.69
N SER A 9 -6.17 -19.09 7.62
CA SER A 9 -7.33 -18.63 8.41
C SER A 9 -6.86 -17.78 9.58
N TYR A 10 -7.58 -16.72 9.91
CA TYR A 10 -7.31 -15.87 11.08
C TYR A 10 -8.60 -15.36 11.74
N THR A 11 -8.47 -14.90 12.98
CA THR A 11 -9.51 -14.15 13.68
C THR A 11 -8.93 -12.86 14.27
N SER A 12 -9.79 -12.03 14.86
CA SER A 12 -9.36 -10.85 15.62
C SER A 12 -8.39 -11.16 16.76
N LYS A 13 -8.29 -12.42 17.23
CA LYS A 13 -7.33 -12.87 18.24
C LYS A 13 -5.91 -13.03 17.72
N ASP A 14 -5.73 -13.14 16.40
CA ASP A 14 -4.41 -13.20 15.76
C ASP A 14 -3.79 -11.80 15.60
N PHE A 15 -4.54 -10.73 15.87
CA PHE A 15 -4.06 -9.36 15.74
C PHE A 15 -3.03 -8.98 16.81
N VAL A 16 -1.95 -8.34 16.37
CA VAL A 16 -0.87 -7.77 17.16
C VAL A 16 -1.07 -6.25 17.21
N TYR A 17 -1.72 -5.79 18.30
CA TYR A 17 -2.08 -4.38 18.46
C TYR A 17 -0.91 -3.49 18.86
N ASP A 18 0.11 -4.01 19.53
CA ASP A 18 1.24 -3.24 20.00
C ASP A 18 2.51 -3.76 19.35
N VAL A 19 3.06 -2.96 18.43
CA VAL A 19 4.33 -3.28 17.76
C VAL A 19 5.34 -2.17 17.97
N CYS A 20 6.61 -2.53 18.09
CA CYS A 20 7.68 -1.61 18.43
C CYS A 20 8.91 -1.92 17.58
N ARG A 21 9.64 -0.89 17.15
CA ARG A 21 11.00 -1.05 16.60
C ARG A 21 12.01 -0.84 17.72
N ILE A 22 12.69 -1.90 18.15
CA ILE A 22 13.83 -1.81 19.07
C ILE A 22 15.10 -2.13 18.26
N ASN A 23 16.04 -1.19 18.15
CA ASN A 23 17.31 -1.38 17.43
C ASN A 23 17.19 -1.91 15.98
N GLY A 24 16.11 -1.57 15.27
CA GLY A 24 15.89 -2.04 13.89
C GLY A 24 15.58 -3.54 13.77
N ARG A 25 15.14 -4.19 14.85
CA ARG A 25 14.65 -5.58 14.88
C ARG A 25 13.33 -5.67 15.64
N THR A 26 12.49 -6.62 15.22
CA THR A 26 11.32 -7.06 15.98
C THR A 26 11.65 -8.40 16.63
N ASP A 27 11.53 -8.47 17.95
CA ASP A 27 11.81 -9.69 18.71
C ASP A 27 10.73 -10.77 18.55
N VAL A 28 9.57 -10.39 18.00
CA VAL A 28 8.41 -11.26 17.81
C VAL A 28 8.10 -11.38 16.32
N THR A 29 7.80 -12.60 15.88
CA THR A 29 7.31 -12.90 14.52
C THR A 29 5.94 -13.56 14.65
N SER A 30 4.92 -12.99 14.00
CA SER A 30 3.56 -13.56 14.02
C SER A 30 3.45 -14.80 13.13
N ARG A 31 2.37 -15.56 13.26
CA ARG A 31 2.04 -16.66 12.32
C ARG A 31 1.90 -16.15 10.88
N PHE A 32 1.35 -14.95 10.71
CA PHE A 32 1.22 -14.29 9.42
C PHE A 32 2.60 -13.98 8.80
N ASP A 33 3.50 -13.42 9.60
CA ASP A 33 4.87 -13.12 9.15
C ASP A 33 5.62 -14.39 8.74
N VAL A 34 5.51 -15.46 9.53
CA VAL A 34 6.10 -16.76 9.17
C VAL A 34 5.56 -17.25 7.84
N ALA A 35 4.22 -17.27 7.67
CA ALA A 35 3.60 -17.77 6.45
C ALA A 35 4.03 -16.98 5.21
N LEU A 36 4.02 -15.64 5.29
CA LEU A 36 4.36 -14.77 4.18
C LEU A 36 5.86 -14.82 3.85
N ARG A 37 6.73 -14.65 4.86
CA ARG A 37 8.18 -14.59 4.66
C ARG A 37 8.75 -15.91 4.15
N CYS A 38 8.42 -17.03 4.81
CA CYS A 38 8.89 -18.34 4.40
C CYS A 38 8.38 -18.71 3.00
N GLY A 39 7.09 -18.45 2.72
CA GLY A 39 6.52 -18.70 1.40
C GLY A 39 7.20 -17.87 0.32
N TRP A 40 7.45 -16.58 0.58
CA TRP A 40 8.12 -15.69 -0.37
C TRP A 40 9.56 -16.14 -0.65
N GLU A 41 10.33 -16.50 0.37
CA GLU A 41 11.69 -17.03 0.23
C GLU A 41 11.72 -18.36 -0.53
N GLU A 42 10.78 -19.26 -0.25
CA GLU A 42 10.64 -20.52 -0.98
C GLU A 42 10.40 -20.24 -2.47
N LYS A 43 9.46 -19.35 -2.81
CA LYS A 43 9.20 -18.99 -4.21
C LYS A 43 10.42 -18.33 -4.87
N MET A 44 11.24 -17.61 -4.10
CA MET A 44 12.49 -17.00 -4.59
C MET A 44 13.53 -18.07 -4.92
N LYS A 45 13.68 -19.08 -4.06
CA LYS A 45 14.55 -20.25 -4.30
C LYS A 45 14.09 -21.09 -5.50
N LEU A 46 12.78 -21.14 -5.74
CA LEU A 46 12.19 -21.82 -6.89
C LEU A 46 12.30 -21.03 -8.21
N GLY A 47 12.82 -19.80 -8.20
CA GLY A 47 13.02 -19.00 -9.41
C GLY A 47 11.72 -18.47 -10.03
N LEU A 48 10.68 -18.25 -9.24
CA LEU A 48 9.36 -17.78 -9.73
C LEU A 48 9.28 -16.26 -9.94
N PHE A 49 10.34 -15.54 -9.61
CA PHE A 49 10.46 -14.10 -9.82
C PHE A 49 11.18 -13.82 -11.14
N ARG A 50 10.94 -12.65 -11.73
CA ARG A 50 11.63 -12.23 -12.97
C ARG A 50 13.12 -12.00 -12.78
N TYR A 51 13.53 -11.68 -11.56
CA TYR A 51 14.91 -11.51 -11.16
C TYR A 51 15.05 -11.91 -9.69
N HIS A 52 16.28 -12.26 -9.32
CA HIS A 52 16.64 -12.52 -7.93
C HIS A 52 16.79 -11.20 -7.18
N LEU A 53 16.01 -11.01 -6.11
CA LEU A 53 16.18 -9.86 -5.22
C LEU A 53 17.21 -10.20 -4.16
N GLY A 54 18.44 -9.70 -4.33
CA GLY A 54 19.47 -9.73 -3.29
C GLY A 54 19.37 -8.53 -2.34
N ASP A 55 20.44 -8.32 -1.56
CA ASP A 55 20.54 -7.14 -0.70
C ASP A 55 20.51 -5.85 -1.53
N LEU A 56 19.62 -4.93 -1.14
CA LEU A 56 19.47 -3.64 -1.82
C LEU A 56 20.44 -2.61 -1.22
N GLU A 57 21.26 -2.00 -2.07
CA GLU A 57 22.12 -0.88 -1.69
C GLU A 57 21.21 0.27 -1.21
N THR A 58 21.27 0.56 0.09
CA THR A 58 20.30 1.42 0.78
C THR A 58 21.00 2.62 1.41
N ARG A 59 20.44 3.82 1.23
CA ARG A 59 20.87 5.04 1.94
C ARG A 59 19.67 5.85 2.41
N VAL A 60 19.81 6.49 3.56
CA VAL A 60 18.86 7.50 4.04
C VAL A 60 19.33 8.86 3.55
N LEU A 61 18.50 9.58 2.81
CA LEU A 61 18.84 10.93 2.37
C LEU A 61 18.81 11.89 3.56
N THR A 62 19.80 12.76 3.63
CA THR A 62 19.85 13.82 4.63
C THR A 62 18.80 14.87 4.32
N GLY A 63 17.94 15.17 5.30
CA GLY A 63 16.92 16.21 5.21
C GLY A 63 15.74 15.96 6.15
N ALA A 64 14.68 16.74 6.01
CA ALA A 64 13.51 16.69 6.88
C ALA A 64 12.56 15.53 6.54
N CYS A 65 12.52 15.11 5.28
CA CYS A 65 11.71 13.97 4.84
C CYS A 65 12.40 12.63 5.14
N GLY A 66 13.73 12.57 5.13
CA GLY A 66 14.50 11.38 5.52
C GLY A 66 14.23 10.18 4.60
N TYR A 67 14.18 10.42 3.29
CA TYR A 67 13.82 9.40 2.30
C TYR A 67 14.74 8.17 2.35
N ILE A 68 14.14 6.99 2.26
CA ILE A 68 14.86 5.71 2.16
C ILE A 68 15.07 5.39 0.69
N SER A 69 16.30 5.57 0.20
CA SER A 69 16.68 5.32 -1.19
C SER A 69 17.29 3.94 -1.32
N GLN A 70 16.80 3.15 -2.28
CA GLN A 70 17.31 1.81 -2.59
C GLN A 70 17.59 1.66 -4.08
N LEU A 71 18.76 1.12 -4.43
CA LEU A 71 19.10 0.84 -5.81
C LEU A 71 18.58 -0.53 -6.25
N ASN A 72 17.63 -0.55 -7.18
CA ASN A 72 17.05 -1.75 -7.76
C ASN A 72 16.96 -1.64 -9.30
N ILE A 73 18.11 -1.80 -9.96
CA ILE A 73 18.23 -1.66 -11.43
C ILE A 73 17.39 -2.72 -12.16
N GLN A 74 17.40 -3.96 -11.69
CA GLN A 74 16.64 -5.05 -12.31
C GLN A 74 15.14 -4.77 -12.32
N ARG A 75 14.59 -4.12 -11.28
CA ARG A 75 13.19 -3.70 -11.29
C ARG A 75 12.87 -2.68 -12.39
N GLY A 76 13.83 -1.83 -12.75
CA GLY A 76 13.70 -0.89 -13.86
C GLY A 76 13.59 -1.59 -15.21
N ILE A 77 14.33 -2.70 -15.39
CA ILE A 77 14.49 -3.42 -16.66
C ILE A 77 13.43 -4.53 -16.82
N GLU A 78 13.23 -5.33 -15.78
CA GLU A 78 12.47 -6.58 -15.83
C GLU A 78 10.97 -6.39 -15.59
N ARG A 79 10.53 -5.18 -15.21
CA ARG A 79 9.11 -4.93 -14.92
C ARG A 79 8.27 -5.11 -16.18
N ARG A 80 7.10 -5.74 -16.00
CA ARG A 80 6.14 -5.89 -17.10
C ARG A 80 5.70 -4.51 -17.63
N LYS A 81 5.56 -4.41 -18.95
CA LYS A 81 4.85 -3.30 -19.59
C LYS A 81 3.43 -3.15 -18.97
N PRO A 82 3.09 -1.98 -18.43
CA PRO A 82 1.75 -1.73 -17.89
C PRO A 82 0.67 -1.94 -18.96
N GLN A 83 -0.55 -2.24 -18.52
CA GLN A 83 -1.73 -2.15 -19.39
C GLN A 83 -1.90 -0.72 -19.92
N GLU A 84 -2.55 -0.60 -21.08
CA GLU A 84 -2.97 0.71 -21.57
C GLU A 84 -4.16 1.19 -20.74
N ILE A 85 -3.91 2.23 -19.93
CA ILE A 85 -4.92 2.87 -19.07
C ILE A 85 -5.28 4.21 -19.69
N ARG A 86 -6.56 4.40 -20.00
CA ARG A 86 -7.11 5.60 -20.64
C ARG A 86 -8.07 6.39 -19.73
N SER A 87 -8.50 5.78 -18.63
CA SER A 87 -9.42 6.39 -17.66
C SER A 87 -9.18 5.80 -16.28
N ILE A 88 -9.46 6.59 -15.25
CA ILE A 88 -9.45 6.13 -13.86
C ILE A 88 -10.57 5.10 -13.62
N GLN A 89 -11.70 5.24 -14.33
CA GLN A 89 -12.86 4.36 -14.25
C GLN A 89 -12.88 3.31 -15.38
N GLN A 90 -11.71 2.98 -15.94
CA GLN A 90 -11.62 1.97 -16.99
C GLN A 90 -12.18 0.63 -16.51
N GLN A 91 -13.08 0.05 -17.30
CA GLN A 91 -13.71 -1.23 -16.99
C GLN A 91 -12.68 -2.37 -17.04
N PHE A 92 -12.89 -3.38 -16.19
CA PHE A 92 -12.12 -4.62 -16.24
C PHE A 92 -12.29 -5.30 -17.61
N ASP A 93 -11.19 -5.77 -18.20
CA ASP A 93 -11.22 -6.55 -19.44
C ASP A 93 -10.64 -7.96 -19.19
N PRO A 94 -11.45 -9.03 -19.23
CA PRO A 94 -10.97 -10.39 -19.04
C PRO A 94 -9.99 -10.85 -20.11
N LYS A 95 -9.90 -10.18 -21.26
CA LYS A 95 -8.96 -10.51 -22.35
C LYS A 95 -7.53 -10.05 -22.02
N LEU A 96 -7.37 -8.94 -21.31
CA LEU A 96 -6.08 -8.45 -20.85
C LEU A 96 -5.51 -9.32 -19.73
N PHE A 97 -4.23 -9.14 -19.39
CA PHE A 97 -3.64 -9.82 -18.24
C PHE A 97 -4.42 -9.46 -16.96
N ASN A 98 -4.72 -10.45 -16.13
CA ASN A 98 -5.27 -10.25 -14.79
C ASN A 98 -4.78 -11.39 -13.88
N PHE A 99 -4.90 -11.21 -12.56
CA PHE A 99 -4.40 -12.19 -11.59
C PHE A 99 -5.05 -13.58 -11.63
N ASN A 100 -6.16 -13.79 -12.36
CA ASN A 100 -6.67 -15.15 -12.61
C ASN A 100 -5.88 -15.91 -13.69
N LYS A 101 -4.86 -15.28 -14.29
CA LYS A 101 -4.00 -15.83 -15.35
C LYS A 101 -2.56 -16.07 -14.91
N ILE A 102 -2.27 -15.98 -13.62
CA ILE A 102 -0.93 -16.23 -13.08
C ILE A 102 -0.62 -17.74 -13.06
N ASN A 103 0.66 -18.09 -12.90
CA ASN A 103 1.00 -19.46 -12.52
C ASN A 103 0.55 -19.71 -11.08
N SER A 104 -0.16 -20.81 -10.81
CA SER A 104 -0.64 -21.15 -9.46
C SER A 104 0.51 -21.31 -8.45
N ALA A 105 1.74 -21.59 -8.91
CA ALA A 105 2.93 -21.62 -8.06
C ALA A 105 3.32 -20.24 -7.49
N GLU A 106 2.82 -19.14 -8.06
CA GLU A 106 3.01 -17.76 -7.56
C GLU A 106 2.15 -17.47 -6.32
N ILE A 107 1.17 -18.32 -6.00
CA ILE A 107 0.30 -18.16 -4.84
C ILE A 107 1.09 -18.54 -3.57
N LEU A 108 1.06 -17.64 -2.58
CA LEU A 108 1.57 -17.91 -1.24
C LEU A 108 0.54 -18.69 -0.43
N PHE A 109 -0.66 -18.12 -0.30
CA PHE A 109 -1.79 -18.71 0.40
C PHE A 109 -3.08 -17.97 0.08
N GLU A 110 -4.22 -18.59 0.38
CA GLU A 110 -5.50 -17.90 0.46
C GLU A 110 -5.76 -17.47 1.89
N MET A 111 -6.15 -16.22 2.09
CA MET A 111 -6.39 -15.62 3.40
C MET A 111 -7.89 -15.48 3.66
N HIS A 112 -8.33 -15.94 4.83
CA HIS A 112 -9.74 -16.04 5.23
C HIS A 112 -9.94 -15.59 6.68
N LYS A 113 -10.86 -14.65 6.93
CA LYS A 113 -11.28 -14.28 8.29
C LYS A 113 -12.34 -15.27 8.78
N ALA A 114 -11.99 -16.13 9.72
CA ALA A 114 -12.85 -17.22 10.19
C ALA A 114 -14.10 -16.75 10.95
N GLU A 115 -14.15 -15.49 11.40
CA GLU A 115 -15.28 -14.91 12.14
C GLU A 115 -16.44 -14.43 11.23
N GLN A 116 -16.33 -14.50 9.89
CA GLN A 116 -17.46 -14.23 8.99
C GLN A 116 -18.43 -15.42 8.90
N ILE A 117 -19.21 -15.61 9.98
CA ILE A 117 -20.37 -16.50 10.05
C ILE A 117 -21.61 -15.61 10.19
N TYR A 118 -22.27 -15.33 9.06
CA TYR A 118 -23.64 -14.80 8.90
C TYR A 118 -24.01 -13.49 9.65
N THR A 119 -24.09 -12.39 8.93
CA THR A 119 -25.09 -11.35 9.20
C THR A 119 -25.84 -11.03 7.91
N GLY A 120 -27.17 -11.12 7.99
CA GLY A 120 -28.04 -11.40 6.86
C GLY A 120 -28.20 -10.25 5.87
N CYS A 121 -28.01 -10.58 4.58
CA CYS A 121 -28.82 -10.15 3.44
C CYS A 121 -28.52 -11.11 2.26
N ALA A 122 -29.49 -11.97 1.95
CA ALA A 122 -29.65 -12.82 0.76
C ALA A 122 -28.42 -13.18 -0.11
N GLY A 123 -27.91 -14.39 0.09
CA GLY A 123 -26.98 -15.09 -0.82
C GLY A 123 -26.00 -15.93 -0.01
N LYS A 124 -25.82 -17.22 -0.35
CA LYS A 124 -24.95 -18.17 0.35
C LYS A 124 -23.65 -17.52 0.85
N GLY A 125 -23.39 -17.61 2.16
CA GLY A 125 -22.26 -16.99 2.82
C GLY A 125 -20.92 -17.35 2.17
N THR A 126 -20.41 -16.45 1.35
CA THR A 126 -19.03 -16.48 0.89
C THR A 126 -18.21 -15.77 1.94
N CYS A 127 -17.34 -16.50 2.65
CA CYS A 127 -16.26 -15.88 3.41
C CYS A 127 -15.50 -14.97 2.44
N ALA A 128 -15.29 -13.70 2.79
CA ALA A 128 -14.53 -12.80 1.94
C ALA A 128 -13.11 -13.36 1.79
N THR A 129 -12.76 -13.76 0.57
CA THR A 129 -11.48 -14.43 0.27
C THR A 129 -10.48 -13.42 -0.28
N CYS A 130 -9.25 -13.46 0.19
CA CYS A 130 -8.12 -12.77 -0.42
C CYS A 130 -7.08 -13.79 -0.88
N VAL A 131 -6.63 -13.72 -2.13
CA VAL A 131 -5.51 -14.54 -2.58
C VAL A 131 -4.23 -13.72 -2.44
N VAL A 132 -3.28 -14.22 -1.67
CA VAL A 132 -1.96 -13.59 -1.48
C VAL A 132 -0.98 -14.22 -2.47
N ILE A 133 -0.44 -13.41 -3.36
CA ILE A 133 0.44 -13.86 -4.45
C ILE A 133 1.75 -13.09 -4.42
N ILE A 134 2.86 -13.71 -4.81
CA ILE A 134 4.13 -12.97 -4.93
C ILE A 134 4.00 -11.88 -5.99
N ASN A 135 4.67 -10.75 -5.78
CA ASN A 135 4.92 -9.84 -6.88
C ASN A 135 6.19 -10.29 -7.62
N VAL A 136 6.02 -10.87 -8.81
CA VAL A 136 7.13 -11.37 -9.64
C VAL A 136 8.15 -10.29 -10.07
N SER A 137 7.89 -9.01 -9.80
CA SER A 137 8.85 -7.89 -9.91
C SER A 137 8.99 -7.19 -8.54
N PRO A 138 9.67 -7.83 -7.57
CA PRO A 138 9.62 -7.45 -6.17
C PRO A 138 10.42 -6.18 -5.90
N LEU A 139 9.86 -5.27 -5.12
CA LEU A 139 10.50 -3.99 -4.81
C LEU A 139 11.44 -4.11 -3.62
N GLU A 140 11.06 -5.00 -2.71
CA GLU A 140 11.69 -5.27 -1.43
C GLU A 140 11.27 -6.69 -1.00
N PHE A 141 11.94 -7.23 0.01
CA PHE A 141 11.61 -8.47 0.68
C PHE A 141 10.11 -8.57 1.04
N GLY A 142 9.56 -9.75 0.79
CA GLY A 142 8.15 -10.04 1.05
C GLY A 142 7.17 -9.30 0.15
N HIS A 143 7.62 -8.61 -0.91
CA HIS A 143 6.70 -7.90 -1.82
C HIS A 143 5.73 -8.89 -2.48
N CYS A 144 4.47 -8.81 -2.06
CA CYS A 144 3.34 -9.60 -2.52
C CYS A 144 2.17 -8.69 -2.90
N LEU A 145 1.13 -9.30 -3.45
CA LEU A 145 -0.12 -8.64 -3.79
C LEU A 145 -1.27 -9.31 -3.01
N LEU A 146 -2.11 -8.48 -2.40
CA LEU A 146 -3.37 -8.90 -1.80
C LEU A 146 -4.45 -8.73 -2.87
N VAL A 147 -5.04 -9.83 -3.34
CA VAL A 147 -6.05 -9.82 -4.40
C VAL A 147 -7.40 -10.23 -3.80
N PRO A 148 -8.25 -9.27 -3.40
CA PRO A 148 -9.56 -9.55 -2.82
C PRO A 148 -10.54 -10.05 -3.89
N GLU A 149 -11.26 -11.11 -3.59
CA GLU A 149 -12.31 -11.70 -4.43
C GLU A 149 -11.94 -11.78 -5.93
N PRO A 150 -10.81 -12.41 -6.31
CA PRO A 150 -10.28 -12.35 -7.68
C PRO A 150 -11.23 -12.90 -8.73
N SER A 151 -12.12 -13.83 -8.35
CA SER A 151 -13.16 -14.38 -9.23
C SER A 151 -14.22 -13.35 -9.63
N ARG A 152 -14.41 -12.28 -8.85
CA ARG A 152 -15.35 -11.19 -9.14
C ARG A 152 -14.83 -10.18 -10.15
N CYS A 153 -13.55 -10.26 -10.51
CA CYS A 153 -12.94 -9.44 -11.55
C CYS A 153 -13.16 -7.93 -11.34
N HIS A 154 -13.06 -7.46 -10.09
CA HIS A 154 -13.25 -6.04 -9.80
C HIS A 154 -12.20 -5.18 -10.55
N PRO A 155 -12.59 -4.04 -11.15
CA PRO A 155 -11.62 -3.08 -11.66
C PRO A 155 -10.74 -2.56 -10.53
N GLN A 156 -9.62 -1.91 -10.85
CA GLN A 156 -8.67 -1.33 -9.88
C GLN A 156 -9.26 -0.07 -9.22
N ILE A 157 -10.33 -0.26 -8.45
CA ILE A 157 -11.06 0.71 -7.64
C ILE A 157 -11.09 0.15 -6.22
N LEU A 158 -10.65 0.94 -5.25
CA LEU A 158 -10.57 0.51 -3.86
C LEU A 158 -11.98 0.25 -3.31
N THR A 159 -12.16 -0.88 -2.62
CA THR A 159 -13.43 -1.24 -1.97
C THR A 159 -13.26 -1.30 -0.45
N PRO A 160 -14.35 -1.17 0.34
CA PRO A 160 -14.28 -1.30 1.79
C PRO A 160 -13.65 -2.63 2.22
N LEU A 161 -14.00 -3.72 1.54
CA LEU A 161 -13.41 -5.04 1.80
C LEU A 161 -11.89 -5.07 1.52
N ALA A 162 -11.46 -4.53 0.38
CA ALA A 162 -10.03 -4.49 0.03
C ALA A 162 -9.23 -3.67 1.04
N LEU A 163 -9.77 -2.53 1.46
CA LEU A 163 -9.17 -1.69 2.48
C LEU A 163 -9.13 -2.38 3.84
N GLN A 164 -10.22 -3.03 4.25
CA GLN A 164 -10.26 -3.81 5.50
C GLN A 164 -9.22 -4.92 5.48
N ILE A 165 -9.11 -5.70 4.39
CA ILE A 165 -8.07 -6.72 4.21
C ILE A 165 -6.67 -6.11 4.39
N GLY A 166 -6.42 -4.93 3.81
CA GLY A 166 -5.14 -4.24 3.95
C GLY A 166 -4.83 -3.82 5.39
N VAL A 167 -5.81 -3.25 6.09
CA VAL A 167 -5.68 -2.86 7.51
C VAL A 167 -5.49 -4.09 8.40
N GLU A 168 -6.31 -5.13 8.24
CA GLU A 168 -6.20 -6.36 9.02
C GLU A 168 -4.86 -7.06 8.79
N SER A 169 -4.32 -7.04 7.56
CA SER A 169 -2.98 -7.58 7.28
C SER A 169 -1.88 -6.85 8.07
N LEU A 170 -2.05 -5.55 8.33
CA LEU A 170 -1.12 -4.79 9.17
C LEU A 170 -1.22 -5.18 10.64
N PHE A 171 -2.43 -5.47 11.13
CA PHE A 171 -2.64 -5.98 12.48
C PHE A 171 -2.21 -7.44 12.62
N LEU A 172 -2.24 -8.26 11.56
CA LEU A 172 -1.74 -9.63 11.60
C LEU A 172 -0.20 -9.70 11.71
N SER A 173 0.51 -8.70 11.19
CA SER A 173 1.97 -8.60 11.26
C SER A 173 2.44 -8.12 12.63
N ALA A 174 3.44 -8.78 13.20
CA ALA A 174 4.18 -8.28 14.37
C ALA A 174 5.29 -7.29 13.99
N ASP A 175 5.58 -7.14 12.69
CA ASP A 175 6.58 -6.21 12.17
C ASP A 175 5.95 -4.85 11.78
N PRO A 176 6.33 -3.73 12.43
CA PRO A 176 5.87 -2.38 12.07
C PRO A 176 6.37 -1.90 10.69
N GLY A 177 7.36 -2.58 10.14
CA GLY A 177 7.86 -2.39 8.78
C GLY A 177 7.02 -3.10 7.71
N PHE A 178 6.04 -3.93 8.08
CA PHE A 178 5.06 -4.43 7.11
C PHE A 178 4.11 -3.31 6.70
N ARG A 179 3.91 -3.16 5.39
CA ARG A 179 3.14 -2.05 4.81
C ARG A 179 2.24 -2.54 3.71
N VAL A 180 1.13 -1.84 3.53
CA VAL A 180 0.16 -2.12 2.48
C VAL A 180 -0.16 -0.84 1.73
N GLY A 181 -0.36 -0.90 0.43
CA GLY A 181 -0.80 0.27 -0.33
C GLY A 181 -1.53 -0.08 -1.61
N PHE A 182 -2.17 0.92 -2.18
CA PHE A 182 -2.97 0.82 -3.39
C PHE A 182 -2.62 1.96 -4.35
N ASN A 183 -2.55 1.62 -5.62
CA ASN A 183 -2.44 2.57 -6.71
C ASN A 183 -3.76 2.52 -7.49
N SER A 184 -4.43 3.66 -7.68
CA SER A 184 -5.54 3.74 -8.64
C SER A 184 -5.01 3.75 -10.08
N LEU A 185 -5.91 3.50 -11.03
CA LEU A 185 -5.66 3.79 -12.43
C LEU A 185 -5.35 5.28 -12.61
N GLY A 186 -4.35 5.62 -13.43
CA GLY A 186 -3.83 7.00 -13.52
C GLY A 186 -2.83 7.38 -12.43
N ALA A 187 -2.71 6.58 -11.36
CA ALA A 187 -1.77 6.75 -10.26
C ALA A 187 -0.72 5.62 -10.20
N PHE A 188 -0.21 5.22 -11.38
CA PHE A 188 0.84 4.20 -11.55
C PHE A 188 0.43 2.74 -11.34
N ALA A 189 -0.86 2.41 -11.15
CA ALA A 189 -1.36 1.04 -11.29
C ALA A 189 -1.00 0.47 -12.67
N SER A 190 -0.53 -0.79 -12.71
CA SER A 190 -0.12 -1.45 -13.97
C SER A 190 -1.09 -2.50 -14.48
N VAL A 191 -2.05 -2.93 -13.66
CA VAL A 191 -3.03 -3.97 -13.98
C VAL A 191 -4.39 -3.44 -13.53
N ASN A 192 -5.38 -3.48 -14.42
CA ASN A 192 -6.77 -3.23 -14.06
C ASN A 192 -7.43 -4.51 -13.53
N HIS A 193 -7.10 -4.88 -12.30
CA HIS A 193 -7.75 -5.94 -11.52
C HIS A 193 -7.44 -5.64 -10.06
N LEU A 194 -8.46 -5.44 -9.21
CA LEU A 194 -8.30 -4.98 -7.84
C LEU A 194 -7.21 -5.75 -7.07
N HIS A 195 -6.18 -5.02 -6.66
CA HIS A 195 -5.09 -5.53 -5.82
C HIS A 195 -4.50 -4.42 -4.95
N LEU A 196 -3.99 -4.82 -3.78
CA LEU A 196 -3.10 -4.02 -2.97
C LEU A 196 -1.68 -4.59 -3.04
N HIS A 197 -0.69 -3.74 -2.89
CA HIS A 197 0.70 -4.13 -2.66
C HIS A 197 0.94 -4.32 -1.17
N ALA A 198 1.70 -5.33 -0.79
CA ALA A 198 2.21 -5.46 0.56
C ALA A 198 3.70 -5.85 0.56
N TYR A 199 4.48 -5.34 1.52
CA TYR A 199 5.92 -5.60 1.61
C TYR A 199 6.47 -5.24 3.00
N TYR A 200 7.67 -5.71 3.34
CA TYR A 200 8.37 -5.32 4.55
C TYR A 200 9.45 -4.30 4.23
N LEU A 201 9.61 -3.23 5.01
CA LEU A 201 10.79 -2.37 4.94
C LEU A 201 11.39 -2.20 6.32
N ASN A 202 12.65 -2.62 6.48
CA ASN A 202 13.36 -2.49 7.74
C ASN A 202 13.93 -1.08 8.00
N HIS A 203 13.18 -0.04 7.63
CA HIS A 203 13.46 1.35 7.94
C HIS A 203 12.18 2.08 8.31
N PRO A 204 12.17 2.93 9.37
CA PRO A 204 11.01 3.77 9.67
C PRO A 204 10.80 4.77 8.54
N LEU A 205 9.54 5.05 8.20
CA LEU A 205 9.20 6.17 7.33
C LEU A 205 8.76 7.37 8.17
N ARG A 206 9.08 8.58 7.71
CA ARG A 206 8.71 9.83 8.38
C ARG A 206 7.20 9.93 8.63
N ILE A 207 6.38 9.44 7.71
CA ILE A 207 4.91 9.46 7.79
C ILE A 207 4.35 8.68 8.99
N GLU A 208 5.10 7.73 9.56
CA GLU A 208 4.68 6.94 10.73
C GLU A 208 4.47 7.83 11.98
N SER A 209 5.12 9.00 12.02
CA SER A 209 5.04 9.98 13.12
C SER A 209 5.00 11.44 12.65
N ALA A 210 4.67 11.67 11.39
CA ALA A 210 4.61 13.03 10.84
C ALA A 210 3.46 13.82 11.45
N ARG A 211 3.63 15.14 11.55
CA ARG A 211 2.64 16.02 12.15
C ARG A 211 1.41 16.09 11.24
N THR A 212 0.24 15.98 11.85
CA THR A 212 -1.05 16.07 11.17
C THR A 212 -1.93 17.12 11.84
N GLU A 213 -2.87 17.68 11.07
CA GLU A 213 -3.87 18.63 11.56
C GLU A 213 -5.26 18.07 11.29
N VAL A 214 -6.15 18.11 12.29
CA VAL A 214 -7.53 17.65 12.13
C VAL A 214 -8.28 18.62 11.23
N ILE A 215 -8.83 18.14 10.12
CA ILE A 215 -9.61 18.96 9.17
C ILE A 215 -11.10 18.64 9.19
N PHE A 216 -11.48 17.41 9.61
CA PHE A 216 -12.89 17.07 9.82
C PHE A 216 -13.07 16.10 11.02
N PRO A 217 -13.24 16.64 12.25
CA PRO A 217 -13.28 15.84 13.47
C PRO A 217 -14.37 14.76 13.50
N LYS A 218 -15.54 15.02 12.91
CA LYS A 218 -16.67 14.06 12.89
C LYS A 218 -16.36 12.77 12.13
N LYS A 219 -15.34 12.78 11.28
CA LYS A 219 -14.93 11.66 10.42
C LYS A 219 -13.51 11.20 10.71
N SER A 220 -12.87 11.74 11.76
CA SER A 220 -11.46 11.49 12.09
C SER A 220 -10.55 11.66 10.87
N LEU A 221 -10.79 12.73 10.11
CA LEU A 221 -10.01 13.06 8.92
C LEU A 221 -9.02 14.17 9.25
N TYR A 222 -7.76 13.89 8.90
CA TYR A 222 -6.61 14.73 9.14
C TYR A 222 -5.93 15.09 7.82
N ARG A 223 -5.10 16.13 7.88
CA ARG A 223 -4.18 16.53 6.82
C ARG A 223 -2.74 16.35 7.30
N LEU A 224 -1.91 15.72 6.49
CA LEU A 224 -0.47 15.70 6.68
C LEU A 224 0.11 17.10 6.39
N VAL A 225 0.79 17.69 7.38
CA VAL A 225 1.35 19.05 7.26
C VAL A 225 2.63 19.06 6.43
N ASP A 226 3.47 18.05 6.65
CA ASP A 226 4.76 17.90 5.99
C ASP A 226 4.60 17.44 4.53
N PHE A 227 5.60 17.71 3.69
CA PHE A 227 5.61 17.23 2.31
C PHE A 227 5.79 15.70 2.24
N PRO A 228 5.07 14.99 1.34
CA PRO A 228 3.99 15.49 0.47
C PRO A 228 2.62 15.54 1.18
N LYS A 229 1.86 16.63 0.99
CA LYS A 229 0.53 16.83 1.59
C LYS A 229 -0.41 15.66 1.23
N ALA A 230 -1.14 15.19 2.23
CA ALA A 230 -2.02 14.03 2.12
C ALA A 230 -3.25 14.20 3.01
N PHE A 231 -4.35 13.54 2.63
CA PHE A 231 -5.41 13.22 3.58
C PHE A 231 -5.00 11.99 4.38
N MET A 232 -5.37 11.95 5.66
CA MET A 232 -4.99 10.87 6.56
C MET A 232 -6.16 10.48 7.46
N PHE A 233 -6.37 9.18 7.61
CA PHE A 233 -7.24 8.60 8.63
C PHE A 233 -6.43 7.72 9.58
N TYR A 234 -6.89 7.61 10.83
CA TYR A 234 -6.29 6.73 11.82
C TYR A 234 -7.30 5.68 12.28
N THR A 235 -6.85 4.45 12.52
CA THR A 235 -7.65 3.38 13.09
C THR A 235 -6.83 2.52 14.04
N ASP A 236 -7.44 2.15 15.17
CA ASP A 236 -6.94 1.17 16.13
C ASP A 236 -7.37 -0.28 15.78
N GLY A 237 -8.06 -0.46 14.65
CA GLY A 237 -8.54 -1.75 14.16
C GLY A 237 -9.92 -2.16 14.67
N GLN A 238 -10.58 -1.33 15.50
CA GLN A 238 -11.90 -1.63 16.06
C GLN A 238 -13.06 -1.11 15.22
N ASP A 239 -12.84 -0.05 14.42
CA ASP A 239 -13.90 0.60 13.64
C ASP A 239 -13.93 0.16 12.16
N GLU A 240 -14.83 -0.77 11.84
CA GLU A 240 -15.07 -1.19 10.45
C GLU A 240 -15.70 -0.06 9.59
N ALA A 241 -16.36 0.93 10.18
CA ALA A 241 -16.95 2.05 9.44
C ALA A 241 -15.88 2.99 8.87
N GLN A 242 -14.66 2.95 9.40
CA GLN A 242 -13.53 3.70 8.86
C GLN A 242 -13.23 3.30 7.40
N ALA A 243 -13.38 2.00 7.08
CA ALA A 243 -13.13 1.52 5.72
C ALA A 243 -14.12 2.10 4.70
N VAL A 244 -15.39 2.20 5.10
CA VAL A 244 -16.44 2.83 4.29
C VAL A 244 -16.16 4.33 4.10
N THR A 245 -15.73 5.02 5.15
CA THR A 245 -15.44 6.47 5.09
C THR A 245 -14.25 6.78 4.19
N VAL A 246 -13.17 6.00 4.28
CA VAL A 246 -12.01 6.11 3.38
C VAL A 246 -12.43 5.88 1.93
N CYS A 247 -13.24 4.84 1.68
CA CYS A 247 -13.68 4.54 0.31
C CYS A 247 -14.59 5.63 -0.26
N ARG A 248 -15.45 6.25 0.54
CA ARG A 248 -16.23 7.43 0.10
C ARG A 248 -15.34 8.58 -0.36
N LEU A 249 -14.22 8.83 0.34
CA LEU A 249 -13.26 9.84 -0.09
C LEU A 249 -12.63 9.44 -1.43
N THR A 250 -12.18 8.20 -1.58
CA THR A 250 -11.59 7.76 -2.86
C THR A 250 -12.60 7.72 -4.00
N ASP A 251 -13.86 7.39 -3.73
CA ASP A 251 -14.96 7.42 -4.71
C ASP A 251 -15.22 8.86 -5.16
N PHE A 252 -15.24 9.82 -4.24
CA PHE A 252 -15.33 11.24 -4.57
C PHE A 252 -14.16 11.69 -5.49
N LEU A 253 -12.93 11.24 -5.23
CA LEU A 253 -11.79 11.52 -6.12
C LEU A 253 -12.00 10.91 -7.50
N ILE A 254 -12.51 9.67 -7.58
CA ILE A 254 -12.79 8.99 -8.84
C ILE A 254 -13.87 9.73 -9.64
N GLU A 255 -14.97 10.15 -9.01
CA GLU A 255 -16.04 10.93 -9.61
C GLU A 255 -15.52 12.27 -10.18
N ARG A 256 -14.52 12.87 -9.53
CA ARG A 256 -13.82 14.07 -10.00
C ARG A 256 -12.70 13.79 -11.02
N ASN A 257 -12.50 12.53 -11.44
CA ASN A 257 -11.40 12.11 -12.30
C ASN A 257 -10.01 12.45 -11.75
N ILE A 258 -9.85 12.36 -10.43
CA ILE A 258 -8.59 12.58 -9.72
C ILE A 258 -7.98 11.23 -9.38
N ALA A 259 -6.82 10.95 -9.98
CA ALA A 259 -6.03 9.78 -9.64
C ALA A 259 -5.49 9.93 -8.21
N HIS A 260 -5.32 8.81 -7.52
CA HIS A 260 -4.86 8.78 -6.13
C HIS A 260 -4.05 7.54 -5.77
N ASN A 261 -3.17 7.70 -4.78
CA ASN A 261 -2.45 6.61 -4.12
C ASN A 261 -2.93 6.48 -2.68
N VAL A 262 -3.01 5.26 -2.17
CA VAL A 262 -3.31 4.98 -0.76
C VAL A 262 -2.15 4.20 -0.15
N PHE A 263 -1.77 4.53 1.09
CA PHE A 263 -0.73 3.81 1.82
C PHE A 263 -1.11 3.65 3.28
N MET A 264 -0.86 2.46 3.81
CA MET A 264 -1.26 2.05 5.14
C MET A 264 -0.04 1.49 5.87
N THR A 265 0.21 2.01 7.07
CA THR A 265 1.36 1.61 7.88
C THR A 265 1.02 1.71 9.36
N ARG A 266 1.65 0.84 10.16
CA ARG A 266 1.65 0.96 11.63
C ARG A 266 2.27 2.30 12.00
N ALA A 267 1.60 3.07 12.84
CA ALA A 267 1.93 4.48 13.11
C ALA A 267 1.51 4.91 14.51
N CYS A 268 1.97 6.09 14.95
CA CYS A 268 1.48 6.69 16.19
C CYS A 268 0.08 7.30 15.98
N ASP A 269 -0.67 7.38 17.07
CA ASP A 269 -1.93 8.11 17.12
C ASP A 269 -1.66 9.60 16.78
N PRO A 270 -2.40 10.22 15.86
CA PRO A 270 -2.26 11.65 15.56
C PRO A 270 -2.64 12.57 16.73
N ASP A 271 -3.50 12.13 17.65
CA ASP A 271 -4.03 12.94 18.77
C ASP A 271 -3.32 12.67 20.11
N SER A 272 -2.32 11.79 20.15
CA SER A 272 -1.57 11.53 21.38
C SER A 272 -0.64 12.71 21.72
N ASP A 273 -0.89 13.35 22.87
CA ASP A 273 -0.07 14.42 23.46
C ASP A 273 1.33 13.96 23.92
N SER A 274 1.68 12.69 23.74
CA SER A 274 3.02 12.22 24.11
C SER A 274 4.04 12.78 23.12
N GLU A 275 4.69 13.89 23.50
CA GLU A 275 5.89 14.44 22.87
C GLU A 275 7.05 13.43 22.77
N ALA A 276 6.91 12.26 23.39
CA ALA A 276 7.83 11.16 23.22
C ALA A 276 7.56 10.42 21.91
N GLN A 277 8.56 10.51 21.03
CA GLN A 277 9.22 9.45 20.26
C GLN A 277 9.04 7.99 20.77
N SER A 278 7.83 7.58 21.14
CA SER A 278 7.54 6.21 21.48
C SER A 278 7.74 5.40 20.21
N SER A 279 8.61 4.40 20.27
CA SER A 279 8.79 3.41 19.21
C SER A 279 7.55 2.51 19.08
N LEU A 280 6.60 2.61 20.01
CA LEU A 280 5.31 1.92 19.98
C LEU A 280 4.44 2.44 18.83
N ARG A 281 3.78 1.51 18.16
CA ARG A 281 2.82 1.74 17.09
C ARG A 281 1.58 0.93 17.43
N HIS A 282 0.50 1.61 17.80
CA HIS A 282 -0.74 0.97 18.27
C HIS A 282 -1.78 0.84 17.14
N GLY A 283 -1.86 1.83 16.27
CA GLY A 283 -2.82 1.86 15.17
C GLY A 283 -2.17 1.92 13.79
N VAL A 284 -3.03 2.12 12.80
CA VAL A 284 -2.69 2.28 11.39
C VAL A 284 -3.04 3.69 10.95
N ARG A 285 -2.09 4.38 10.31
CA ARG A 285 -2.38 5.57 9.53
C ARG A 285 -2.61 5.18 8.07
N ILE A 286 -3.69 5.69 7.49
CA ILE A 286 -4.13 5.47 6.12
C ILE A 286 -3.99 6.82 5.39
N PHE A 287 -2.99 6.92 4.53
CA PHE A 287 -2.71 8.12 3.74
C PHE A 287 -3.35 8.02 2.37
N ILE A 288 -3.91 9.12 1.89
CA ILE A 288 -4.47 9.26 0.55
C ILE A 288 -3.85 10.50 -0.09
N TRP A 289 -3.15 10.30 -1.21
CA TRP A 289 -2.58 11.37 -2.02
C TRP A 289 -3.38 11.51 -3.31
N PRO A 290 -4.29 12.49 -3.41
CA PRO A 290 -4.79 12.96 -4.69
C PRO A 290 -3.63 13.55 -5.49
N ARG A 291 -3.64 13.35 -6.80
CA ARG A 291 -2.49 13.66 -7.65
C ARG A 291 -2.89 13.93 -9.08
N VAL A 292 -1.96 14.51 -9.83
CA VAL A 292 -2.09 14.67 -11.28
C VAL A 292 -2.16 13.29 -11.92
N THR A 293 -3.19 13.11 -12.74
CA THR A 293 -3.48 11.86 -13.46
C THR A 293 -2.45 11.63 -14.56
N CYS A 294 -1.85 10.42 -14.58
CA CYS A 294 -0.87 10.04 -15.58
C CYS A 294 -1.39 8.88 -16.43
N PHE A 295 -1.68 9.15 -17.71
CA PHE A 295 -1.98 8.14 -18.72
C PHE A 295 -0.82 8.00 -19.71
N GLY A 296 -0.64 6.81 -20.28
CA GLY A 296 0.34 6.58 -21.35
C GLY A 296 1.78 6.27 -20.87
N ALA A 297 2.75 6.58 -21.74
CA ALA A 297 4.17 6.29 -21.50
C ALA A 297 4.69 7.13 -20.32
N LYS A 298 5.17 6.44 -19.29
CA LYS A 298 5.76 7.07 -18.11
C LYS A 298 7.08 7.70 -18.53
N GLU A 299 7.30 8.97 -18.15
CA GLU A 299 8.60 9.61 -18.32
C GLU A 299 9.71 8.76 -17.71
N GLU A 300 10.88 8.75 -18.35
CA GLU A 300 12.08 8.16 -17.78
C GLU A 300 12.53 9.00 -16.58
N SER A 301 12.02 8.64 -15.41
CA SER A 301 12.43 9.19 -14.13
C SER A 301 13.20 8.14 -13.32
N ALA A 302 14.11 8.62 -12.47
CA ALA A 302 14.91 7.88 -11.49
C ALA A 302 14.11 6.77 -10.78
N PHE A 303 12.86 7.06 -10.44
CA PHE A 303 11.89 6.14 -9.87
C PHE A 303 10.49 6.46 -10.40
N ASN A 304 9.51 5.60 -10.11
CA ASN A 304 8.12 5.84 -10.48
C ASN A 304 7.39 6.40 -9.26
N VAL A 305 6.87 7.62 -9.28
CA VAL A 305 6.16 8.17 -8.11
C VAL A 305 4.81 7.50 -7.94
N ALA A 306 4.77 6.38 -7.22
CA ALA A 306 3.59 5.60 -6.86
C ALA A 306 3.41 5.67 -5.33
N LEU A 307 2.75 4.66 -4.73
CA LEU A 307 2.51 4.63 -3.28
C LEU A 307 3.78 4.65 -2.42
N CYS A 308 4.86 3.97 -2.80
CA CYS A 308 6.05 3.82 -1.96
C CYS A 308 6.80 5.15 -1.88
N GLU A 309 6.93 5.81 -3.02
CA GLU A 309 7.73 7.02 -3.19
C GLU A 309 7.07 8.20 -2.48
N LEU A 310 5.73 8.28 -2.53
CA LEU A 310 4.94 9.25 -1.76
C LEU A 310 5.07 9.02 -0.24
N ALA A 311 5.21 7.76 0.18
CA ALA A 311 5.40 7.40 1.58
C ALA A 311 6.84 7.62 2.09
N GLY A 312 7.81 7.86 1.20
CA GLY A 312 9.21 8.10 1.56
C GLY A 312 10.19 6.98 1.20
N HIS A 313 9.75 5.95 0.48
CA HIS A 313 10.57 4.83 0.03
C HIS A 313 10.82 4.90 -1.48
N LEU A 314 12.08 5.06 -1.88
CA LEU A 314 12.50 5.36 -3.24
C LEU A 314 13.30 4.20 -3.87
N PRO A 315 12.66 3.33 -4.66
CA PRO A 315 13.34 2.30 -5.44
C PRO A 315 13.89 2.91 -6.74
N PHE A 316 15.15 3.36 -6.70
CA PHE A 316 15.88 3.89 -7.84
C PHE A 316 16.18 2.80 -8.88
N LYS A 317 16.05 3.15 -10.15
CA LYS A 317 16.23 2.23 -11.28
C LYS A 317 17.59 2.32 -11.94
N ASN A 318 18.39 3.34 -11.60
CA ASN A 318 19.72 3.56 -12.16
C ASN A 318 20.67 4.10 -11.09
N ARG A 319 21.97 3.84 -11.28
CA ARG A 319 23.02 4.19 -10.33
C ARG A 319 23.30 5.68 -10.27
N GLU A 320 23.29 6.36 -11.42
CA GLU A 320 23.61 7.79 -11.52
C GLU A 320 22.67 8.65 -10.68
N ASP A 321 21.36 8.46 -10.84
CA ASP A 321 20.36 9.17 -10.04
C ASP A 321 20.39 8.75 -8.58
N TYR A 322 20.60 7.45 -8.31
CA TYR A 322 20.74 6.95 -6.93
C TYR A 322 21.91 7.59 -6.20
N GLU A 323 23.01 7.89 -6.87
CA GLU A 323 24.18 8.53 -6.26
C GLU A 323 24.01 10.05 -6.16
N ARG A 324 23.46 10.68 -7.20
CA ARG A 324 23.37 12.14 -7.35
C ARG A 324 22.21 12.81 -6.61
N LEU A 325 21.01 12.19 -6.60
CA LEU A 325 19.82 12.89 -6.09
C LEU A 325 19.84 13.01 -4.56
N ASP A 326 19.68 14.24 -4.09
CA ASP A 326 19.44 14.59 -2.70
C ASP A 326 17.94 14.74 -2.41
N GLU A 327 17.60 15.13 -1.18
CA GLU A 327 16.21 15.27 -0.76
C GLU A 327 15.43 16.31 -1.59
N ASP A 328 16.05 17.45 -1.94
CA ASP A 328 15.38 18.49 -2.72
C ASP A 328 15.15 18.03 -4.17
N GLY A 329 16.10 17.32 -4.77
CA GLY A 329 15.93 16.70 -6.09
C GLY A 329 14.80 15.67 -6.11
N VAL A 330 14.68 14.85 -5.05
CA VAL A 330 13.55 13.92 -4.88
C VAL A 330 12.23 14.67 -4.77
N LYS A 331 12.15 15.70 -3.92
CA LYS A 331 10.94 16.50 -3.74
C LYS A 331 10.51 17.17 -5.04
N ALA A 332 11.45 17.68 -5.83
CA ALA A 332 11.19 18.23 -7.16
C ALA A 332 10.57 17.18 -8.10
N ILE A 333 11.07 15.93 -8.09
CA ILE A 333 10.47 14.84 -8.88
C ILE A 333 9.06 14.52 -8.40
N VAL A 334 8.84 14.37 -7.10
CA VAL A 334 7.54 14.03 -6.50
C VAL A 334 6.52 15.13 -6.77
N GLN A 335 6.90 16.40 -6.64
CA GLN A 335 6.03 17.56 -6.83
C GLN A 335 5.38 17.60 -8.22
N ARG A 336 6.04 17.10 -9.27
CA ARG A 336 5.48 17.02 -10.63
C ARG A 336 4.22 16.17 -10.74
N TYR A 337 4.00 15.29 -9.76
CA TYR A 337 2.85 14.42 -9.71
C TYR A 337 1.80 14.87 -8.70
N LEU A 338 2.11 15.78 -7.79
CA LEU A 338 1.16 16.25 -6.80
C LEU A 338 0.27 17.36 -7.36
N LEU A 339 -0.90 17.55 -6.76
CA LEU A 339 -1.67 18.77 -6.95
C LEU A 339 -0.88 19.98 -6.43
N SER A 340 -1.16 21.16 -6.99
CA SER A 340 -0.68 22.41 -6.41
C SER A 340 -1.31 22.66 -5.04
N ASP A 341 -0.71 23.55 -4.26
CA ASP A 341 -1.21 23.90 -2.93
C ASP A 341 -2.63 24.49 -2.95
N GLU A 342 -2.96 25.24 -3.99
CA GLU A 342 -4.30 25.81 -4.21
C GLU A 342 -5.32 24.72 -4.54
N GLU A 343 -5.00 23.85 -5.52
CA GLU A 343 -5.86 22.72 -5.90
C GLU A 343 -6.11 21.77 -4.72
N PHE A 344 -5.08 21.48 -3.91
CA PHE A 344 -5.23 20.65 -2.72
C PHE A 344 -6.15 21.32 -1.69
N ALA A 345 -5.96 22.62 -1.43
CA ALA A 345 -6.78 23.35 -0.46
C ALA A 345 -8.24 23.47 -0.89
N ASP A 346 -8.52 23.61 -2.19
CA ASP A 346 -9.88 23.62 -2.69
C ASP A 346 -10.53 22.24 -2.64
N LEU A 347 -9.78 21.19 -3.01
CA LEU A 347 -10.22 19.81 -2.86
C LEU A 347 -10.53 19.44 -1.40
N GLU A 348 -9.72 19.93 -0.46
CA GLU A 348 -9.94 19.76 0.98
C GLU A 348 -11.29 20.34 1.42
N LYS A 349 -11.62 21.58 1.00
CA LYS A 349 -12.92 22.21 1.31
C LYS A 349 -14.08 21.40 0.74
N GLU A 350 -13.94 20.90 -0.49
CA GLU A 350 -14.96 20.09 -1.13
C GLU A 350 -15.18 18.76 -0.40
N ILE A 351 -14.10 18.07 0.00
CA ILE A 351 -14.20 16.81 0.75
C ILE A 351 -14.91 17.04 2.08
N VAL A 352 -14.52 18.07 2.85
CA VAL A 352 -15.16 18.37 4.13
C VAL A 352 -16.66 18.69 3.98
N ALA A 353 -17.07 19.26 2.85
CA ALA A 353 -18.47 19.56 2.57
C ALA A 353 -19.32 18.34 2.14
N ASN A 354 -18.69 17.28 1.61
CA ASN A 354 -19.40 16.16 0.96
C ASN A 354 -19.22 14.79 1.63
N LEU A 355 -18.29 14.64 2.59
CA LEU A 355 -18.00 13.38 3.29
C LEU A 355 -18.92 13.14 4.51
#